data_AF-A0A4P2PU69-F1
#
_entry.id   AF-A0A4P2PU69-F1
#
_cell.length_a   1.000
_cell.length_b   1.000
_cell.length_c   1.000
_cell.angle_alpha   90.00
_cell.angle_beta   90.00
_cell.angle_gamma   90.00
#
_symmetry.space_group_name_H-M   'P 1'
#
loop_
_entity.id
_entity.type
_entity.pdbx_description
1 polymer ?
#
loop_
_entity_poly.entity_id
_entity_poly.type
_entity_poly.pdbx_seq_one_letter_code
_entity_poly.pdbx_strand_id
1 'polypeptide(L)'
;MPDRPKQSVLAVQNIKGGVGKTTIAVNLAALLAERHHRRVLLIDADSQCNASLYLLSDQRFEARTREDKERREGNLHDLFHGDVRYFDVVSGKPRGPLRKVSDYQEPVRTCAGGGSLTLVYGSARMFEVQEIAAEIVVSRIKKWLPRTGNAYEHVIIDCPPSISSVSLAALKAADRILVPMTADQFSLHGLPLLMRALKEYKKVLDIKAEVAGVVLSMFPPANDADQRAKAERLRARDQRSVRGAEACGSLPLRGDLQG
;
A
#
# COMPACT_ATOMS: atom_id res chain seq x y z
N MET A 1 18.62 4.66 -24.77
CA MET A 1 17.50 5.30 -24.03
C MET A 1 17.98 5.60 -22.63
N PRO A 2 17.68 6.76 -22.02
CA PRO A 2 18.11 7.02 -20.66
C PRO A 2 17.48 5.96 -19.74
N ASP A 3 18.26 5.51 -18.77
CA ASP A 3 17.89 4.54 -17.75
C ASP A 3 16.67 5.07 -16.99
N ARG A 4 15.47 4.55 -17.27
CA ARG A 4 14.26 4.98 -16.55
C ARG A 4 14.37 4.48 -15.11
N PRO A 5 14.06 5.32 -14.11
CA PRO A 5 14.13 4.90 -12.72
C PRO A 5 13.25 3.68 -12.49
N LYS A 6 13.80 2.70 -11.75
CA LYS A 6 13.11 1.47 -11.36
C LYS A 6 11.78 1.83 -10.67
N GLN A 7 10.70 1.16 -11.06
CA GLN A 7 9.40 1.26 -10.38
C GLN A 7 9.57 1.02 -8.89
N SER A 8 9.01 1.91 -8.07
CA SER A 8 9.02 1.80 -6.61
C SER A 8 7.62 1.50 -6.08
N VAL A 9 7.52 0.55 -5.15
CA VAL A 9 6.24 0.12 -4.56
C VAL A 9 6.18 0.54 -3.10
N LEU A 10 5.19 1.37 -2.75
CA LEU A 10 4.92 1.87 -1.40
C LEU A 10 3.61 1.28 -0.87
N ALA A 11 3.68 0.50 0.21
CA ALA A 11 2.48 0.09 0.95
C ALA A 11 2.16 1.13 2.03
N VAL A 12 0.91 1.60 2.06
CA VAL A 12 0.41 2.49 3.13
C VAL A 12 -0.34 1.63 4.13
N GLN A 13 0.29 1.33 5.28
CA GLN A 13 -0.21 0.31 6.20
C GLN A 13 -0.25 0.75 7.66
N ASN A 14 -1.38 0.41 8.31
CA ASN A 14 -1.57 0.43 9.76
C ASN A 14 -2.81 -0.41 10.11
N ILE A 15 -2.66 -1.27 11.13
CA ILE A 15 -3.70 -2.15 11.68
C ILE A 15 -4.84 -1.34 12.31
N LYS A 16 -4.57 -0.12 12.79
CA LYS A 16 -5.62 0.74 13.32
C LYS A 16 -6.46 1.31 12.16
N GLY A 17 -7.78 1.09 12.23
CA GLY A 17 -8.75 1.77 11.37
C GLY A 17 -8.79 3.28 11.65
N GLY A 18 -9.21 4.08 10.67
CA GLY A 18 -9.42 5.51 10.88
C GLY A 18 -8.17 6.37 11.10
N VAL A 19 -6.97 5.89 10.80
CA VAL A 19 -5.72 6.68 10.92
C VAL A 19 -5.37 7.51 9.68
N GLY A 20 -6.26 7.59 8.69
CA GLY A 20 -6.06 8.36 7.47
C GLY A 20 -5.21 7.67 6.38
N LYS A 21 -5.16 6.33 6.33
CA LYS A 21 -4.41 5.57 5.31
C LYS A 21 -4.80 5.96 3.88
N THR A 22 -6.07 5.76 3.54
CA THR A 22 -6.64 6.12 2.25
C THR A 22 -6.41 7.58 1.91
N THR A 23 -6.67 8.49 2.85
CA THR A 23 -6.47 9.93 2.66
C THR A 23 -5.03 10.23 2.29
N ILE A 24 -4.06 9.67 3.01
CA ILE A 24 -2.64 9.86 2.74
C ILE A 24 -2.25 9.21 1.40
N ALA A 25 -2.70 7.98 1.13
CA ALA A 25 -2.38 7.26 -0.10
C ALA A 25 -2.86 8.04 -1.35
N VAL A 26 -4.13 8.47 -1.34
CA VAL A 26 -4.73 9.22 -2.45
C VAL A 26 -4.07 10.59 -2.64
N ASN A 27 -3.88 11.36 -1.55
CA ASN A 27 -3.27 12.68 -1.66
C ASN A 27 -1.80 12.61 -2.07
N LEU A 28 -1.04 11.63 -1.56
CA LEU A 28 0.33 11.40 -2.00
C LEU A 28 0.39 11.06 -3.49
N ALA A 29 -0.51 10.18 -3.97
CA ALA A 29 -0.59 9.81 -5.37
C ALA A 29 -0.90 11.02 -6.28
N ALA A 30 -1.89 11.83 -5.89
CA ALA A 30 -2.27 13.04 -6.59
C ALA A 30 -1.11 14.08 -6.62
N LEU A 31 -0.46 14.33 -5.48
CA LEU A 31 0.67 15.27 -5.40
C LEU A 31 1.86 14.82 -6.26
N LEU A 32 2.19 13.52 -6.25
CA LEU A 32 3.24 12.98 -7.09
C LEU A 32 2.93 13.14 -8.58
N ALA A 33 1.67 12.91 -8.98
CA ALA A 33 1.24 13.08 -10.36
C ALA A 33 1.22 14.56 -10.79
N GLU A 34 0.59 15.42 -10.00
CA GLU A 34 0.31 16.81 -10.40
C GLU A 34 1.50 17.74 -10.19
N ARG A 35 2.20 17.61 -9.06
CA ARG A 35 3.27 18.55 -8.67
C ARG A 35 4.66 18.05 -8.98
N HIS A 36 4.84 16.73 -9.05
CA HIS A 36 6.13 16.12 -9.35
C HIS A 36 6.17 15.44 -10.72
N HIS A 37 5.10 15.55 -11.50
CA HIS A 37 5.00 15.04 -12.87
C HIS A 37 5.32 13.54 -12.98
N ARG A 38 4.99 12.76 -11.95
CA ARG A 38 5.25 11.32 -11.91
C ARG A 38 4.08 10.52 -12.47
N ARG A 39 4.39 9.38 -13.06
CA ARG A 39 3.37 8.39 -13.44
C ARG A 39 3.13 7.45 -12.26
N VAL A 40 1.96 7.57 -11.65
CA VAL A 40 1.59 6.89 -10.42
C VAL A 40 0.45 5.91 -10.66
N LEU A 41 0.61 4.70 -10.12
CA LEU A 41 -0.46 3.72 -10.00
C LEU A 41 -0.89 3.64 -8.53
N LEU A 42 -2.16 3.92 -8.23
CA LEU A 42 -2.74 3.65 -6.92
C LEU A 42 -3.51 2.33 -7.00
N ILE A 43 -3.33 1.45 -6.03
CA ILE A 43 -4.07 0.20 -5.88
C ILE A 43 -4.92 0.31 -4.61
N ASP A 44 -6.24 0.30 -4.76
CA ASP A 44 -7.17 0.27 -3.64
C ASP A 44 -7.43 -1.17 -3.22
N ALA A 45 -6.69 -1.64 -2.21
CA ALA A 45 -6.76 -3.02 -1.74
C ALA A 45 -7.72 -3.22 -0.56
N ASP A 46 -8.42 -2.17 -0.13
CA ASP A 46 -9.44 -2.27 0.92
C ASP A 46 -10.80 -2.65 0.32
N SER A 47 -11.48 -3.62 0.93
CA SER A 47 -12.86 -3.98 0.55
C SER A 47 -13.86 -2.84 0.75
N GLN A 48 -13.54 -1.83 1.56
CA GLN A 48 -14.37 -0.64 1.72
C GLN A 48 -14.29 0.32 0.51
N CYS A 49 -13.33 0.12 -0.40
CA CYS A 49 -13.21 0.88 -1.65
C CYS A 49 -13.08 2.41 -1.48
N ASN A 50 -12.60 2.87 -0.32
CA ASN A 50 -12.59 4.30 0.00
C ASN A 50 -11.68 5.11 -0.95
N ALA A 51 -10.53 4.57 -1.38
CA ALA A 51 -9.66 5.27 -2.32
C ALA A 51 -10.33 5.40 -3.69
N SER A 52 -11.04 4.35 -4.10
CA SER A 52 -11.78 4.33 -5.36
C SER A 52 -12.91 5.34 -5.37
N LEU A 53 -13.73 5.38 -4.31
CA LEU A 53 -14.81 6.36 -4.16
C LEU A 53 -14.29 7.80 -4.02
N TYR A 54 -13.09 7.99 -3.46
CA TYR A 54 -12.49 9.32 -3.38
C TYR A 54 -12.04 9.85 -4.75
N LEU A 55 -11.54 8.96 -5.62
CA LEU A 55 -10.95 9.33 -6.92
C LEU A 55 -11.92 9.24 -8.10
N LEU A 56 -12.93 8.39 -8.00
CA LEU A 56 -13.97 8.21 -9.00
C LEU A 56 -15.26 8.86 -8.48
N SER A 57 -16.08 9.42 -9.37
CA SER A 57 -17.45 9.77 -8.96
C SER A 57 -18.24 8.49 -8.66
N ASP A 58 -19.24 8.57 -7.77
CA ASP A 58 -20.13 7.44 -7.46
C ASP A 58 -20.68 6.79 -8.73
N GLN A 59 -21.15 7.61 -9.69
CA GLN A 59 -21.63 7.16 -10.98
C GLN A 59 -20.58 6.36 -11.78
N ARG A 60 -19.31 6.81 -11.77
CA ARG A 60 -18.22 6.13 -12.49
C ARG A 60 -17.84 4.83 -11.80
N PHE A 61 -17.80 4.81 -10.47
CA PHE A 61 -17.54 3.59 -9.70
C PHE A 61 -18.64 2.53 -9.91
N GLU A 62 -19.91 2.93 -9.88
CA GLU A 62 -21.04 2.04 -10.16
C GLU A 62 -21.04 1.53 -11.60
N ALA A 63 -20.78 2.40 -12.58
CA ALA A 63 -20.69 2.01 -13.99
C ALA A 63 -19.59 0.96 -14.21
N ARG A 64 -18.40 1.18 -13.64
CA ARG A 64 -17.29 0.21 -13.70
C ARG A 64 -17.63 -1.11 -13.03
N THR A 65 -18.27 -1.07 -11.86
CA THR A 65 -18.72 -2.28 -11.16
C THR A 65 -19.73 -3.09 -12.00
N ARG A 66 -20.59 -2.41 -12.78
CA ARG A 66 -21.53 -3.07 -13.70
C ARG A 66 -20.81 -3.66 -14.92
N GLU A 67 -19.93 -2.89 -15.56
CA GLU A 67 -19.12 -3.34 -16.70
C GLU A 67 -18.31 -4.60 -16.37
N ASP A 68 -17.75 -4.67 -15.16
CA ASP A 68 -17.01 -5.84 -14.71
C ASP A 68 -17.88 -7.08 -14.67
N LYS A 69 -19.07 -7.00 -14.07
CA LYS A 69 -20.00 -8.13 -14.02
C LYS A 69 -20.35 -8.65 -15.41
N GLU A 70 -20.56 -7.74 -16.37
CA GLU A 70 -20.85 -8.08 -17.76
C GLU A 70 -19.64 -8.73 -18.48
N ARG A 71 -18.42 -8.26 -18.21
CA ARG A 71 -17.17 -8.78 -18.79
C ARG A 71 -16.61 -10.01 -18.07
N ARG A 72 -17.36 -10.59 -17.11
CA ARG A 72 -16.89 -11.67 -16.22
C ARG A 72 -15.62 -11.30 -15.44
N GLU A 73 -15.61 -10.04 -14.98
CA GLU A 73 -14.88 -9.35 -13.91
C GLU A 73 -13.38 -9.06 -14.08
N GLY A 74 -12.98 -7.79 -14.28
CA GLY A 74 -11.60 -7.30 -14.46
C GLY A 74 -11.12 -6.37 -13.36
N ASN A 75 -11.48 -6.60 -12.10
CA ASN A 75 -11.07 -5.76 -10.97
C ASN A 75 -10.04 -6.46 -10.07
N LEU A 76 -9.67 -5.80 -8.96
CA LEU A 76 -8.66 -6.30 -8.04
C LEU A 76 -9.02 -7.65 -7.41
N HIS A 77 -10.32 -7.90 -7.16
CA HIS A 77 -10.76 -9.20 -6.66
C HIS A 77 -10.42 -10.31 -7.65
N ASP A 78 -10.61 -10.09 -8.95
CA ASP A 78 -10.37 -11.13 -9.97
C ASP A 78 -8.90 -11.40 -10.18
N LEU A 79 -8.09 -10.34 -10.07
CA LEU A 79 -6.64 -10.46 -10.04
C LEU A 79 -6.21 -11.48 -8.97
N PHE A 80 -6.82 -11.42 -7.77
CA PHE A 80 -6.45 -12.25 -6.63
C PHE A 80 -7.22 -13.55 -6.45
N HIS A 81 -8.43 -13.66 -6.98
CA HIS A 81 -9.31 -14.81 -6.83
C HIS A 81 -9.62 -15.48 -8.18
N GLY A 82 -10.16 -14.74 -9.15
CA GLY A 82 -10.79 -15.28 -10.36
C GLY A 82 -9.86 -15.67 -11.52
N ASP A 83 -8.70 -15.04 -11.69
CA ASP A 83 -7.87 -15.21 -12.90
C ASP A 83 -6.92 -16.41 -12.83
N VAL A 84 -7.47 -17.61 -12.69
CA VAL A 84 -6.73 -18.87 -12.77
C VAL A 84 -6.83 -19.42 -14.19
N ARG A 85 -5.69 -19.45 -14.89
CA ARG A 85 -5.55 -20.26 -16.11
C ARG A 85 -5.09 -21.66 -15.74
N TYR A 86 -5.77 -22.66 -16.27
CA TYR A 86 -5.41 -24.06 -16.10
C TYR A 86 -5.34 -24.75 -17.46
N PHE A 87 -4.54 -25.80 -17.54
CA PHE A 87 -4.48 -26.64 -18.72
C PHE A 87 -5.53 -27.74 -18.58
N ASP A 88 -6.52 -27.75 -19.46
CA ASP A 88 -7.50 -28.83 -19.52
C ASP A 88 -6.84 -30.05 -20.16
N VAL A 89 -6.52 -31.04 -19.33
CA VAL A 89 -5.83 -32.26 -19.75
C VAL A 89 -6.65 -33.12 -20.71
N VAL A 90 -7.98 -32.96 -20.73
CA VAL A 90 -8.88 -33.72 -21.61
C VAL A 90 -8.92 -33.07 -22.99
N SER A 91 -9.14 -31.75 -23.05
CA SER A 91 -9.19 -31.04 -24.33
C SER A 91 -7.84 -30.62 -24.88
N GLY A 92 -6.76 -30.74 -24.10
CA GLY A 92 -5.41 -30.32 -24.44
C GLY A 92 -5.25 -28.82 -24.62
N LYS A 93 -6.20 -28.02 -24.08
CA LYS A 93 -6.26 -26.57 -24.30
C LYS A 93 -6.20 -25.81 -22.97
N PRO A 94 -5.51 -24.64 -22.93
CA PRO A 94 -5.61 -23.76 -21.79
C PRO A 94 -7.02 -23.19 -21.67
N ARG A 95 -7.54 -23.17 -20.44
CA ARG A 95 -8.84 -22.59 -20.04
C ARG A 95 -8.60 -21.45 -19.03
N GLY A 96 -9.61 -20.59 -18.90
CA GLY A 96 -9.57 -19.41 -18.03
C GLY A 96 -9.32 -18.10 -18.79
N PRO A 97 -9.53 -16.95 -18.12
CA PRO A 97 -9.45 -15.64 -18.75
C PRO A 97 -8.01 -15.25 -19.12
N LEU A 98 -7.89 -14.48 -20.21
CA LEU A 98 -6.62 -14.04 -20.80
C LEU A 98 -6.46 -12.52 -20.60
N ARG A 99 -6.42 -12.06 -19.34
CA ARG A 99 -6.43 -10.63 -19.02
C ARG A 99 -5.11 -9.92 -19.27
N LYS A 100 -5.23 -8.72 -19.80
CA LYS A 100 -4.18 -7.71 -19.93
C LYS A 100 -4.11 -6.89 -18.66
N VAL A 101 -2.95 -6.29 -18.41
CA VAL A 101 -2.76 -5.38 -17.26
C VAL A 101 -3.70 -4.18 -17.31
N SER A 102 -3.99 -3.69 -18.52
CA SER A 102 -4.92 -2.59 -18.75
C SER A 102 -6.35 -2.89 -18.31
N ASP A 103 -6.73 -4.17 -18.20
CA ASP A 103 -8.10 -4.55 -17.87
C ASP A 103 -8.46 -4.17 -16.43
N TYR A 104 -7.46 -4.05 -15.55
CA TYR A 104 -7.60 -3.67 -14.13
C TYR A 104 -7.37 -2.18 -13.88
N GLN A 105 -7.07 -1.39 -14.91
CA GLN A 105 -6.59 -0.03 -14.77
C GLN A 105 -7.63 0.99 -15.23
N GLU A 106 -7.93 1.93 -14.36
CA GLU A 106 -8.82 3.05 -14.63
C GLU A 106 -8.01 4.36 -14.60
N PRO A 107 -7.84 5.05 -15.75
CA PRO A 107 -7.18 6.35 -15.78
C PRO A 107 -7.98 7.38 -14.98
N VAL A 108 -7.39 7.94 -13.93
CA VAL A 108 -8.04 8.96 -13.10
C VAL A 108 -7.75 10.34 -13.64
N ARG A 109 -6.47 10.63 -13.93
CA ARG A 109 -6.03 11.95 -14.37
C ARG A 109 -4.73 11.88 -15.18
N THR A 110 -4.67 12.69 -16.24
CA THR A 110 -3.42 13.05 -16.92
C THR A 110 -3.08 14.49 -16.54
N CYS A 111 -1.84 14.74 -16.16
CA CYS A 111 -1.38 16.03 -15.65
C CYS A 111 -0.40 16.68 -16.64
N ALA A 112 -0.29 18.01 -16.58
CA ALA A 112 0.77 18.72 -17.29
C ALA A 112 2.15 18.19 -16.86
N GLY A 113 3.14 18.28 -17.76
CA GLY A 113 4.51 17.80 -17.49
C GLY A 113 4.70 16.29 -17.56
N GLY A 114 3.68 15.52 -17.97
CA GLY A 114 3.78 14.07 -18.17
C GLY A 114 3.43 13.22 -16.95
N GLY A 115 2.98 13.84 -15.87
CA GLY A 115 2.44 13.14 -14.71
C GLY A 115 1.09 12.49 -14.99
N SER A 116 0.79 11.38 -14.32
CA SER A 116 -0.49 10.69 -14.46
C SER A 116 -0.85 9.94 -13.19
N LEU A 117 -2.14 9.86 -12.90
CA LEU A 117 -2.69 9.01 -11.85
C LEU A 117 -3.61 7.98 -12.49
N THR A 118 -3.26 6.71 -12.33
CA THR A 118 -4.09 5.56 -12.70
C THR A 118 -4.46 4.80 -11.44
N LEU A 119 -5.67 4.26 -11.41
CA LEU A 119 -6.21 3.51 -10.28
C LEU A 119 -6.45 2.06 -10.68
N VAL A 120 -6.04 1.11 -9.84
CA VAL A 120 -6.68 -0.20 -9.75
C VAL A 120 -7.73 -0.10 -8.66
N TYR A 121 -9.00 0.00 -9.07
CA TYR A 121 -10.08 0.24 -8.12
C TYR A 121 -10.40 -1.01 -7.33
N GLY A 122 -10.86 -0.78 -6.10
CA GLY A 122 -11.24 -1.80 -5.15
C GLY A 122 -12.55 -2.47 -5.55
N SER A 123 -12.84 -3.57 -4.88
CA SER A 123 -14.10 -4.28 -4.99
C SER A 123 -14.60 -4.62 -3.60
N ALA A 124 -15.90 -4.47 -3.36
CA ALA A 124 -16.52 -4.90 -2.11
C ALA A 124 -16.21 -6.38 -1.83
N ARG A 125 -16.10 -7.21 -2.87
CA ARG A 125 -15.80 -8.65 -2.80
C ARG A 125 -14.37 -8.98 -2.32
N MET A 126 -13.52 -7.98 -2.13
CA MET A 126 -12.18 -8.18 -1.57
C MET A 126 -12.21 -8.79 -0.15
N PHE A 127 -13.35 -8.81 0.56
CA PHE A 127 -13.48 -9.59 1.79
C PHE A 127 -13.25 -11.10 1.53
N GLU A 128 -13.67 -11.63 0.38
CA GLU A 128 -13.45 -13.03 0.00
C GLU A 128 -11.95 -13.31 -0.14
N VAL A 129 -11.22 -12.34 -0.72
CA VAL A 129 -9.77 -12.44 -0.91
C VAL A 129 -9.03 -12.40 0.42
N GLN A 130 -9.48 -11.57 1.37
CA GLN A 130 -8.81 -11.44 2.68
C GLN A 130 -8.70 -12.77 3.45
N GLU A 131 -9.63 -13.70 3.17
CA GLU A 131 -9.71 -15.03 3.80
C GLU A 131 -8.97 -16.14 3.03
N ILE A 132 -8.56 -15.92 1.77
CA ILE A 132 -7.79 -16.96 1.03
C ILE A 132 -6.33 -17.01 1.48
N ALA A 133 -5.67 -18.14 1.19
CA ALA A 133 -4.26 -18.35 1.52
C ALA A 133 -3.37 -17.22 0.99
N ALA A 134 -2.61 -16.60 1.89
CA ALA A 134 -1.82 -15.41 1.59
C ALA A 134 -0.78 -15.64 0.49
N GLU A 135 -0.21 -16.85 0.41
CA GLU A 135 0.76 -17.24 -0.60
C GLU A 135 0.19 -17.12 -2.02
N ILE A 136 -1.10 -17.38 -2.19
CA ILE A 136 -1.79 -17.23 -3.48
C ILE A 136 -1.85 -15.76 -3.87
N VAL A 137 -2.30 -14.90 -2.96
CA VAL A 137 -2.42 -13.44 -3.20
C VAL A 137 -1.04 -12.82 -3.45
N VAL A 138 -0.06 -13.17 -2.63
CA VAL A 138 1.35 -12.75 -2.77
C VAL A 138 1.90 -13.16 -4.14
N SER A 139 1.68 -14.41 -4.56
CA SER A 139 2.14 -14.92 -5.84
C SER A 139 1.51 -14.14 -7.01
N ARG A 140 0.21 -13.84 -6.92
CA ARG A 140 -0.52 -13.12 -7.95
C ARG A 140 -0.06 -11.67 -8.08
N ILE A 141 0.04 -10.91 -6.98
CA ILE A 141 0.51 -9.52 -7.05
C ILE A 141 1.96 -9.43 -7.54
N LYS A 142 2.84 -10.35 -7.10
CA LYS A 142 4.24 -10.40 -7.53
C LYS A 142 4.41 -10.78 -9.00
N LYS A 143 3.48 -11.56 -9.57
CA LYS A 143 3.45 -11.86 -11.00
C LYS A 143 2.85 -10.73 -11.83
N TRP A 144 1.89 -10.00 -11.26
CA TRP A 144 1.16 -8.95 -11.97
C TRP A 144 1.92 -7.63 -12.03
N LEU A 145 2.50 -7.16 -10.91
CA LEU A 145 3.22 -5.88 -10.86
C LEU A 145 4.32 -5.75 -11.93
N PRO A 146 5.20 -6.74 -12.16
CA PRO A 146 6.21 -6.65 -13.22
C PRO A 146 5.62 -6.52 -14.63
N ARG A 147 4.41 -7.02 -14.87
CA ARG A 147 3.72 -6.90 -16.17
C ARG A 147 3.27 -5.47 -16.45
N THR A 148 3.18 -4.61 -15.43
CA THR A 148 2.95 -3.16 -15.62
C THR A 148 4.16 -2.48 -16.30
N GLY A 149 5.33 -3.13 -16.30
CA GLY A 149 6.55 -2.63 -16.93
C GLY A 149 6.95 -1.25 -16.41
N ASN A 150 7.47 -0.40 -17.30
CA ASN A 150 7.90 0.96 -16.98
C ASN A 150 6.78 2.01 -17.19
N ALA A 151 5.52 1.58 -17.09
CA ALA A 151 4.36 2.46 -17.22
C ALA A 151 4.28 3.45 -16.04
N TYR A 152 4.65 3.00 -14.84
CA TYR A 152 4.57 3.77 -13.60
C TYR A 152 5.91 3.82 -12.89
N GLU A 153 6.27 5.00 -12.38
CA GLU A 153 7.46 5.22 -11.56
C GLU A 153 7.18 4.89 -10.08
N HIS A 154 5.95 5.15 -9.64
CA HIS A 154 5.49 4.87 -8.30
C HIS A 154 4.22 4.02 -8.34
N VAL A 155 4.18 2.98 -7.52
CA VAL A 155 2.99 2.22 -7.18
C VAL A 155 2.71 2.43 -5.71
N ILE A 156 1.50 2.86 -5.38
CA ILE A 156 1.03 3.03 -4.00
C ILE A 156 -0.07 2.01 -3.77
N ILE A 157 0.01 1.25 -2.67
CA ILE A 157 -1.01 0.28 -2.28
C ILE A 157 -1.69 0.78 -1.01
N ASP A 158 -2.96 1.18 -1.11
CA ASP A 158 -3.81 1.49 0.05
C ASP A 158 -4.27 0.18 0.68
N CYS A 159 -3.74 -0.13 1.86
CA CYS A 159 -3.94 -1.43 2.49
C CYS A 159 -5.18 -1.43 3.41
N PRO A 160 -5.88 -2.57 3.52
CA PRO A 160 -6.97 -2.70 4.49
C PRO A 160 -6.45 -2.55 5.93
N PRO A 161 -7.30 -2.13 6.90
CA PRO A 161 -6.92 -2.01 8.30
C PRO A 161 -6.67 -3.35 8.99
N SER A 162 -6.99 -4.48 8.35
CA SER A 162 -6.79 -5.82 8.92
C SER A 162 -5.39 -6.38 8.63
N ILE A 163 -4.93 -7.29 9.50
CA ILE A 163 -3.90 -8.25 9.12
C ILE A 163 -4.60 -9.35 8.33
N SER A 164 -4.42 -9.37 7.02
CA SER A 164 -5.09 -10.27 6.09
C SER A 164 -4.13 -10.72 4.99
N SER A 165 -4.57 -11.68 4.17
CA SER A 165 -3.82 -12.13 2.99
C SER A 165 -3.45 -10.96 2.06
N VAL A 166 -4.35 -9.97 1.92
CA VAL A 166 -4.21 -8.80 1.06
C VAL A 166 -3.18 -7.82 1.62
N SER A 167 -3.25 -7.48 2.92
CA SER A 167 -2.25 -6.58 3.51
C SER A 167 -0.87 -7.24 3.56
N LEU A 168 -0.78 -8.56 3.79
CA LEU A 168 0.48 -9.29 3.68
C LEU A 168 1.02 -9.29 2.25
N ALA A 169 0.17 -9.49 1.24
CA ALA A 169 0.56 -9.43 -0.16
C ALA A 169 1.10 -8.05 -0.55
N ALA A 170 0.44 -6.98 -0.12
CA ALA A 170 0.90 -5.61 -0.32
C ALA A 170 2.28 -5.39 0.32
N LEU A 171 2.46 -5.80 1.58
CA LEU A 171 3.74 -5.66 2.30
C LEU A 171 4.87 -6.48 1.65
N LYS A 172 4.59 -7.71 1.21
CA LYS A 172 5.60 -8.57 0.54
C LYS A 172 5.94 -8.11 -0.88
N ALA A 173 5.07 -7.33 -1.52
CA ALA A 173 5.28 -6.75 -2.83
C ALA A 173 5.95 -5.36 -2.77
N ALA A 174 5.85 -4.67 -1.64
CA ALA A 174 6.38 -3.34 -1.46
C ALA A 174 7.92 -3.32 -1.31
N ASP A 175 8.51 -2.21 -1.77
CA ASP A 175 9.88 -1.83 -1.44
C ASP A 175 9.92 -1.04 -0.12
N ARG A 176 8.85 -0.26 0.14
CA ARG A 176 8.74 0.60 1.32
C ARG A 176 7.36 0.55 1.97
N ILE A 177 7.32 0.80 3.27
CA ILE A 177 6.11 0.88 4.09
C ILE A 177 5.99 2.28 4.67
N LEU A 178 4.87 2.95 4.40
CA LEU A 178 4.47 4.19 5.07
C LEU A 178 3.47 3.84 6.16
N VAL A 179 3.65 4.38 7.37
CA VAL A 179 2.78 4.09 8.52
C VAL A 179 2.01 5.33 8.95
N PRO A 180 0.74 5.49 8.51
CA PRO A 180 -0.14 6.55 8.99
C PRO A 180 -0.52 6.37 10.46
N MET A 181 -0.67 7.45 11.21
CA MET A 181 -0.94 7.39 12.64
C MET A 181 -1.60 8.66 13.15
N THR A 182 -2.59 8.56 14.03
CA THR A 182 -3.26 9.74 14.58
C THR A 182 -2.35 10.51 15.55
N ALA A 183 -2.41 11.84 15.52
CA ALA A 183 -1.61 12.74 16.36
C ALA A 183 -2.16 12.91 17.80
N ASP A 184 -2.55 11.81 18.44
CA ASP A 184 -3.03 11.80 19.83
C ASP A 184 -1.98 11.26 20.81
N GLN A 185 -2.15 11.56 22.10
CA GLN A 185 -1.16 11.23 23.14
C GLN A 185 -0.93 9.72 23.29
N PHE A 186 -1.98 8.90 23.13
CA PHE A 186 -1.87 7.45 23.25
C PHE A 186 -1.14 6.85 22.06
N SER A 187 -1.47 7.32 20.86
CA SER A 187 -0.74 6.94 19.65
C SER A 187 0.74 7.24 19.83
N LEU A 188 1.11 8.46 20.16
CA LEU A 188 2.53 8.85 20.28
C LEU A 188 3.31 8.04 21.32
N HIS A 189 2.68 7.70 22.45
CA HIS A 189 3.29 6.82 23.44
C HIS A 189 3.47 5.38 22.93
N GLY A 190 2.53 4.90 22.11
CA GLY A 190 2.57 3.57 21.49
C GLY A 190 3.51 3.45 20.30
N LEU A 191 4.10 4.54 19.80
CA LEU A 191 4.94 4.52 18.60
C LEU A 191 6.15 3.55 18.71
N PRO A 192 6.94 3.53 19.80
CA PRO A 192 8.04 2.58 19.93
C PRO A 192 7.57 1.11 19.92
N LEU A 193 6.41 0.84 20.53
CA LEU A 193 5.80 -0.50 20.55
C LEU A 193 5.34 -0.91 19.14
N LEU A 194 4.70 0.00 18.40
CA LEU A 194 4.30 -0.21 17.02
C LEU A 194 5.49 -0.52 16.13
N MET A 195 6.58 0.25 16.25
CA MET A 195 7.79 0.05 15.45
C MET A 195 8.46 -1.29 15.78
N ARG A 196 8.48 -1.68 17.05
CA ARG A 196 8.98 -3.00 17.47
C ARG A 196 8.11 -4.13 16.92
N ALA A 197 6.79 -4.03 17.08
CA ALA A 197 5.85 -5.03 16.55
C ALA A 197 5.97 -5.15 15.03
N LEU A 198 6.09 -4.03 14.31
CA LEU A 198 6.30 -4.03 12.86
C LEU A 198 7.62 -4.69 12.48
N LYS A 199 8.70 -4.44 13.22
CA LYS A 199 10.01 -5.09 13.00
C LYS A 199 9.93 -6.60 13.21
N GLU A 200 9.29 -7.05 14.29
CA GLU A 200 9.07 -8.47 14.59
C GLU A 200 8.18 -9.12 13.53
N TYR A 201 7.05 -8.51 13.20
CA TYR A 201 6.12 -8.97 12.17
C TYR A 201 6.80 -9.12 10.80
N LYS A 202 7.61 -8.14 10.40
CA LYS A 202 8.41 -8.23 9.17
C LYS A 202 9.38 -9.40 9.17
N LYS A 203 10.05 -9.66 10.30
CA LYS A 203 10.99 -10.77 10.44
C LYS A 203 10.28 -12.12 10.34
N VAL A 204 9.18 -12.29 11.07
CA VAL A 204 8.40 -13.54 11.10
C VAL A 204 7.85 -13.88 9.71
N LEU A 205 7.41 -12.87 8.96
CA LEU A 205 6.75 -13.08 7.67
C LEU A 205 7.66 -12.90 6.46
N ASP A 206 8.97 -12.69 6.63
CA ASP A 206 9.90 -12.42 5.53
C ASP A 206 9.44 -11.24 4.63
N ILE A 207 9.12 -10.11 5.27
CA ILE A 207 8.79 -8.85 4.58
C ILE A 207 10.07 -8.03 4.42
N LYS A 208 10.51 -7.86 3.17
CA LYS A 208 11.73 -7.14 2.80
C LYS A 208 11.56 -5.62 2.76
N ALA A 209 10.33 -5.13 2.64
CA ALA A 209 10.03 -3.71 2.51
C ALA A 209 10.58 -2.88 3.69
N GLU A 210 11.31 -1.81 3.42
CA GLU A 210 11.83 -0.90 4.46
C GLU A 210 10.74 0.01 5.01
N VAL A 211 10.82 0.39 6.29
CA VAL A 211 9.87 1.38 6.81
C VAL A 211 10.36 2.76 6.36
N ALA A 212 9.60 3.41 5.47
CA ALA A 212 9.93 4.75 4.97
C ALA A 212 9.77 5.82 6.05
N GLY A 213 8.81 5.64 6.95
CA GLY A 213 8.55 6.56 8.05
C GLY A 213 7.12 6.48 8.55
N VAL A 214 6.83 7.30 9.56
CA VAL A 214 5.50 7.45 10.17
C VAL A 214 4.93 8.81 9.77
N VAL A 215 3.66 8.83 9.36
CA VAL A 215 2.94 10.05 9.02
C VAL A 215 1.89 10.32 10.07
N LEU A 216 2.06 11.41 10.81
CA LEU A 216 1.06 11.89 11.75
C LEU A 216 -0.10 12.54 11.00
N SER A 217 -1.30 11.99 11.17
CA SER A 217 -2.55 12.42 10.57
C SER A 217 -3.49 13.02 11.63
N MET A 218 -4.56 13.67 11.16
CA MET A 218 -5.59 14.29 12.01
C MET A 218 -5.00 15.32 13.00
N PHE A 219 -4.03 16.11 12.52
CA PHE A 219 -3.48 17.21 13.30
C PHE A 219 -4.52 18.34 13.36
N PRO A 220 -4.91 18.83 14.56
CA PRO A 220 -5.86 19.94 14.65
C PRO A 220 -5.27 21.21 13.99
N PRO A 221 -6.12 22.07 13.39
CA PRO A 221 -5.67 23.27 12.68
C PRO A 221 -4.83 24.20 13.56
N ALA A 222 -3.78 24.78 12.98
CA ALA A 222 -2.66 25.45 13.64
C ALA A 222 -2.95 26.86 14.23
N ASN A 223 -4.19 27.11 14.68
CA ASN A 223 -4.58 28.37 15.30
C ASN A 223 -4.30 28.43 16.80
N ASP A 224 -3.79 27.33 17.38
CA ASP A 224 -3.52 27.22 18.82
C ASP A 224 -2.01 27.12 19.08
N ALA A 225 -1.45 28.11 19.79
CA ALA A 225 -0.01 28.27 20.01
C ALA A 225 0.61 27.09 20.79
N ASP A 226 -0.15 26.51 21.72
CA ASP A 226 0.25 25.33 22.50
C ASP A 226 0.44 24.08 21.61
N GLN A 227 -0.31 23.99 20.51
CA GLN A 227 -0.24 22.84 19.60
C GLN A 227 0.94 22.95 18.62
N ARG A 228 1.36 24.16 18.23
CA ARG A 228 2.62 24.35 17.46
C ARG A 228 3.82 23.92 18.30
N ALA A 229 3.84 24.28 19.58
CA ALA A 229 4.86 23.80 20.52
C ALA A 229 4.82 22.26 20.67
N LYS A 230 3.62 21.64 20.64
CA LYS A 230 3.47 20.17 20.64
C LYS A 230 4.03 19.54 19.36
N ALA A 231 3.73 20.07 18.18
CA ALA A 231 4.28 19.60 16.90
C ALA A 231 5.81 19.72 16.84
N GLU A 232 6.38 20.81 17.36
CA GLU A 232 7.83 21.01 17.44
C GLU A 232 8.50 20.04 18.42
N ARG A 233 7.89 19.79 19.58
CA ARG A 233 8.35 18.77 20.54
C ARG A 233 8.32 17.36 19.93
N LEU A 234 7.35 17.07 19.06
CA LEU A 234 7.26 15.80 18.36
C LEU A 234 8.34 15.64 17.29
N ARG A 235 8.60 16.69 16.50
CA ARG A 235 9.75 16.73 15.57
C ARG A 235 11.08 16.52 16.29
N ALA A 236 11.24 17.09 17.49
CA ALA A 236 12.45 16.95 18.29
C ALA A 236 12.62 15.56 18.95
N ARG A 237 11.52 14.87 19.31
CA ARG A 237 11.55 13.50 19.88
C ARG A 237 11.76 12.41 18.83
N ASP A 238 11.25 12.60 17.62
CA ASP A 238 11.39 11.63 16.53
C ASP A 238 12.84 11.54 16.04
N GLN A 239 13.55 12.68 15.93
CA GLN A 239 14.97 12.72 15.60
C GLN A 239 15.88 11.97 16.59
N ARG A 240 15.46 11.85 17.87
CA ARG A 240 16.20 11.07 18.88
C ARG A 240 15.82 9.59 18.87
N SER A 241 14.55 9.28 18.65
CA SER A 241 14.03 7.90 18.63
C SER A 241 14.51 7.12 17.41
N VAL A 242 14.58 7.78 16.25
CA VAL A 242 15.10 7.19 15.00
C VAL A 242 16.62 6.97 15.10
N ARG A 243 17.40 7.93 15.63
CA ARG A 243 18.85 7.76 15.86
C ARG A 243 19.17 6.72 16.95
N GLY A 244 18.35 6.61 17.99
CA GLY A 244 18.53 5.60 19.05
C GLY A 244 18.26 4.17 18.57
N ALA A 245 17.38 3.99 17.58
CA ALA A 245 17.14 2.69 16.95
C ALA A 245 18.30 2.24 16.04
N GLU A 246 19.06 3.16 15.46
CA GLU A 246 20.28 2.89 14.68
C GLU A 246 21.49 2.61 15.58
N ALA A 247 21.62 3.30 16.72
CA ALA A 247 22.75 3.13 17.65
C ALA A 247 22.73 1.79 18.41
N CYS A 248 21.58 1.13 18.54
CA CYS A 248 21.45 -0.17 19.23
C CYS A 248 21.86 -1.38 18.36
N GLY A 249 22.43 -1.13 17.17
CA GLY A 249 22.89 -2.15 16.21
C GLY A 249 24.33 -2.65 16.40
N SER A 250 25.10 -2.09 17.33
CA SER A 250 26.49 -2.51 17.59
C SER A 250 26.74 -2.76 19.08
N LEU A 251 26.36 -3.94 19.55
CA LEU A 251 26.88 -4.50 20.80
C LEU A 251 27.57 -5.83 20.46
N PRO A 252 28.88 -5.99 20.75
CA PRO A 252 29.57 -7.24 20.47
C PRO A 252 29.05 -8.34 21.40
N LEU A 253 28.77 -9.51 20.81
CA LEU A 253 28.57 -10.76 21.53
C LEU A 253 29.94 -11.33 21.97
N ARG A 254 29.96 -11.93 23.18
CA ARG A 254 31.05 -12.62 23.91
C ARG A 254 31.83 -11.71 24.86
N GLY A 255 32.13 -12.10 26.10
CA GLY A 255 31.89 -13.32 26.87
C GLY A 255 32.47 -13.09 28.27
N ASP A 256 32.00 -13.82 29.28
CA ASP A 256 32.80 -14.39 30.38
C ASP A 256 31.86 -14.90 31.49
N LEU A 257 31.73 -16.23 31.52
CA LEU A 257 31.32 -16.99 32.69
C LEU A 257 32.62 -17.47 33.37
N GLN A 258 33.03 -16.81 34.44
CA GLN A 258 33.83 -17.40 35.52
C GLN A 258 33.41 -16.76 36.85
N GLY A 259 33.04 -17.62 37.80
CA GLY A 259 32.55 -17.27 39.14
C GLY A 259 31.58 -18.33 39.62
#